data_AF-A0A9E1HBV0-F1
#
_entry.id   AF-A0A9E1HBV0-F1
#
_cell.length_a   1.000
_cell.length_b   1.000
_cell.length_c   1.000
_cell.angle_alpha   90.00
_cell.angle_beta   90.00
_cell.angle_gamma   90.00
#
_symmetry.space_group_name_H-M   'P 1'
#
loop_
_entity.id
_entity.type
_entity.pdbx_description
1 polymer ?
#
loop_
_entity_poly.entity_id
_entity_poly.type
_entity_poly.pdbx_seq_one_letter_code
_entity_poly.pdbx_strand_id
1 'polypeptide(L)'
;LSEALSVNALNDISDYVASAENNNTFHKVITDVPGIVTYYTDGFENVTVDNFTAAMFDESNYSKNDLKTNPAIQAGSPEYKLIDSEYWNIIVPVPDATAESLKDDDTIKIRFLKDAKEAYATYSIVERDGQQYLILSLKSAMVRYASERYVEIELLLSEETGLKIPNSAITEKEFYTVPIDFFLKGGDSSDEGILVERTDKDGKSTTEFVTPTIYYETDDTYYIDSEYVSSGDILQKPDSSETYRVGTDTASLQGVYNINKGYAVFKQIDVLYQNEEYTIVKTGTTYGIALYDHIALDGTKIDENQLIK
;
A
#
# COMPACT_ATOMS: atom_id res chain seq x y z
N LEU A 1 21.52 24.52 22.65
CA LEU A 1 21.85 25.68 23.52
C LEU A 1 23.04 25.41 24.45
N SER A 2 23.31 24.18 24.87
CA SER A 2 24.39 23.85 25.81
C SER A 2 25.82 23.90 25.24
N GLU A 3 26.01 23.82 23.91
CA GLU A 3 27.35 23.85 23.28
C GLU A 3 27.88 25.25 22.96
N ALA A 4 27.00 26.25 22.76
CA ALA A 4 27.42 27.64 22.57
C ALA A 4 28.04 28.26 23.85
N LEU A 5 27.80 27.64 25.00
CA LEU A 5 28.42 28.02 26.29
C LEU A 5 29.90 27.62 26.38
N SER A 6 30.39 26.68 25.55
CA SER A 6 31.77 26.21 25.62
C SER A 6 32.77 27.20 25.02
N VAL A 7 32.45 27.83 23.88
CA VAL A 7 33.39 28.71 23.17
C VAL A 7 33.64 30.02 23.91
N ASN A 8 32.61 30.62 24.51
CA ASN A 8 32.78 31.85 25.30
C ASN A 8 33.48 31.59 26.64
N ALA A 9 33.23 30.45 27.30
CA ALA A 9 33.97 30.05 28.49
C ALA A 9 35.45 29.71 28.18
N LEU A 10 35.74 29.16 26.98
CA LEU A 10 37.12 28.92 26.53
C LEU A 10 37.89 30.21 26.26
N ASN A 11 37.23 31.27 25.79
CA ASN A 11 37.85 32.59 25.58
C ASN A 11 38.29 33.23 26.91
N ASP A 12 37.48 33.08 27.97
CA ASP A 12 37.79 33.60 29.32
C ASP A 12 38.93 32.83 30.02
N ILE A 13 39.29 31.63 29.52
CA ILE A 13 40.34 30.74 30.07
C ILE A 13 41.54 30.64 29.08
N SER A 14 41.56 31.44 28.02
CA SER A 14 42.50 31.31 26.88
C SER A 14 43.99 31.27 27.27
N ASP A 15 44.43 32.10 28.24
CA ASP A 15 45.81 32.08 28.76
C ASP A 15 46.14 30.77 29.50
N TYR A 16 45.18 30.20 30.23
CA TYR A 16 45.32 28.92 30.90
C TYR A 16 45.27 27.76 29.93
N VAL A 17 44.46 27.85 28.87
CA VAL A 17 44.40 26.84 27.80
C VAL A 17 45.74 26.77 27.07
N ALA A 18 46.32 27.91 26.68
CA ALA A 18 47.63 27.94 26.01
C ALA A 18 48.75 27.34 26.90
N SER A 19 48.74 27.66 28.20
CA SER A 19 49.67 27.06 29.17
C SER A 19 49.45 25.55 29.35
N ALA A 20 48.20 25.10 29.42
CA ALA A 20 47.84 23.69 29.56
C ALA A 20 48.14 22.88 28.30
N GLU A 21 48.02 23.48 27.10
CA GLU A 21 48.46 22.90 25.82
C GLU A 21 49.98 22.74 25.80
N ASN A 22 50.74 23.78 26.15
CA ASN A 22 52.20 23.73 26.20
C ASN A 22 52.73 22.70 27.23
N ASN A 23 51.99 22.48 28.32
CA ASN A 23 52.32 21.51 29.35
C ASN A 23 51.77 20.09 29.09
N ASN A 24 51.15 19.83 27.92
CA ASN A 24 50.53 18.55 27.56
C ASN A 24 49.48 18.06 28.57
N THR A 25 48.77 18.98 29.21
CA THR A 25 47.66 18.68 30.13
C THR A 25 46.28 18.95 29.51
N PHE A 26 46.26 19.53 28.31
CA PHE A 26 45.06 19.79 27.54
C PHE A 26 45.35 19.57 26.05
N HIS A 27 44.43 18.90 25.36
CA HIS A 27 44.56 18.59 23.94
C HIS A 27 43.28 18.99 23.21
N LYS A 28 43.41 19.80 22.15
CA LYS A 28 42.31 20.08 21.22
C LYS A 28 42.31 19.03 20.12
N VAL A 29 41.15 18.43 19.88
CA VAL A 29 40.90 17.57 18.73
C VAL A 29 39.92 18.31 17.82
N ILE A 30 40.30 18.41 16.55
CA ILE A 30 39.47 18.99 15.49
C ILE A 30 39.11 17.86 14.55
N THR A 31 37.83 17.73 14.21
CA THR A 31 37.39 16.72 13.24
C THR A 31 37.76 17.14 11.84
N ASP A 32 38.17 16.18 11.00
CA ASP A 32 38.56 16.44 9.60
C ASP A 32 37.36 16.80 8.72
N VAL A 33 36.14 16.41 9.14
CA VAL A 33 34.89 16.67 8.42
C VAL A 33 33.84 17.31 9.35
N PRO A 34 32.91 18.12 8.81
CA PRO A 34 31.74 18.57 9.54
C PRO A 34 30.84 17.40 9.91
N GLY A 35 30.20 17.47 11.08
CA GLY A 35 29.26 16.45 11.51
C GLY A 35 28.67 16.72 12.88
N ILE A 36 27.81 15.82 13.32
CA ILE A 36 27.21 15.83 14.66
C ILE A 36 28.08 14.97 15.57
N VAL A 37 28.56 15.57 16.66
CA VAL A 37 29.36 14.87 17.67
C VAL A 37 28.42 14.22 18.69
N THR A 38 28.60 12.92 18.91
CA THR A 38 27.92 12.17 19.96
C THR A 38 28.97 11.53 20.88
N TYR A 39 28.70 11.49 22.17
CA TYR A 39 29.63 11.00 23.19
C TYR A 39 29.18 9.66 23.77
N TYR A 40 28.67 8.78 22.92
CA TYR A 40 28.36 7.41 23.30
C TYR A 40 28.62 6.45 22.15
N THR A 41 28.98 5.22 22.49
CA THR A 41 28.91 4.06 21.59
C THR A 41 27.84 3.10 22.08
N ASP A 42 27.26 2.33 21.18
CA ASP A 42 26.21 1.37 21.53
C ASP A 42 26.38 0.00 20.84
N GLY A 43 27.46 -0.20 20.07
CA GLY A 43 27.75 -1.45 19.38
C GLY A 43 27.13 -1.54 17.98
N PHE A 44 26.39 -0.50 17.56
CA PHE A 44 25.72 -0.45 16.26
C PHE A 44 26.47 0.42 15.24
N GLU A 45 27.70 0.83 15.55
CA GLU A 45 28.50 1.73 14.70
C GLU A 45 28.79 1.18 13.29
N ASN A 46 28.76 -0.14 13.11
CA ASN A 46 28.96 -0.81 11.82
C ASN A 46 27.67 -1.43 11.25
N VAL A 47 26.51 -1.15 11.85
CA VAL A 47 25.23 -1.69 11.39
C VAL A 47 24.75 -0.91 10.18
N THR A 48 24.32 -1.65 9.16
CA THR A 48 23.87 -1.16 7.86
C THR A 48 22.59 -1.87 7.46
N VAL A 49 21.96 -1.40 6.37
CA VAL A 49 20.81 -2.07 5.75
C VAL A 49 21.14 -3.49 5.26
N ASP A 50 22.42 -3.83 5.10
CA ASP A 50 22.85 -5.13 4.61
C ASP A 50 23.09 -6.15 5.74
N ASN A 51 23.47 -5.71 6.93
CA ASN A 51 23.96 -6.61 7.99
C ASN A 51 23.14 -6.61 9.30
N PHE A 52 22.00 -5.92 9.33
CA PHE A 52 21.12 -5.95 10.49
C PHE A 52 20.52 -7.35 10.71
N THR A 53 20.13 -7.63 11.96
CA THR A 53 19.54 -8.92 12.39
C THR A 53 18.28 -8.70 13.21
N ALA A 54 17.40 -9.72 13.29
CA ALA A 54 16.17 -9.63 14.09
C ALA A 54 16.44 -9.35 15.58
N ALA A 55 17.54 -9.88 16.15
CA ALA A 55 17.90 -9.68 17.55
C ALA A 55 18.20 -8.21 17.90
N MET A 56 18.57 -7.38 16.92
CA MET A 56 18.87 -5.97 17.11
C MET A 56 17.62 -5.12 17.42
N PHE A 57 16.42 -5.65 17.21
CA PHE A 57 15.15 -4.97 17.52
C PHE A 57 14.68 -5.24 18.96
N ASP A 58 15.37 -6.09 19.73
CA ASP A 58 15.08 -6.31 21.15
C ASP A 58 15.75 -5.23 22.00
N GLU A 59 15.00 -4.18 22.33
CA GLU A 59 15.46 -3.06 23.14
C GLU A 59 15.88 -3.45 24.57
N SER A 60 15.44 -4.61 25.08
CA SER A 60 15.77 -5.04 26.45
C SER A 60 17.26 -5.32 26.65
N ASN A 61 17.98 -5.62 25.56
CA ASN A 61 19.42 -5.86 25.55
C ASN A 61 20.25 -4.63 25.18
N TYR A 62 19.60 -3.49 24.92
CA TYR A 62 20.27 -2.27 24.48
C TYR A 62 20.91 -1.52 25.65
N SER A 63 22.15 -1.05 25.45
CA SER A 63 22.82 -0.15 26.39
C SER A 63 23.73 0.83 25.67
N LYS A 64 23.92 2.00 26.29
CA LYS A 64 24.87 3.02 25.83
C LYS A 64 26.11 3.01 26.71
N ASN A 65 27.27 3.03 26.08
CA ASN A 65 28.54 3.32 26.73
C ASN A 65 28.81 4.83 26.63
N ASP A 66 28.72 5.55 27.75
CA ASP A 66 28.98 6.99 27.82
C ASP A 66 30.49 7.28 27.79
N LEU A 67 30.92 8.12 26.85
CA LEU A 67 32.32 8.50 26.66
C LEU A 67 32.72 9.74 27.46
N LYS A 68 31.77 10.50 28.03
CA LYS A 68 32.06 11.74 28.78
C LYS A 68 32.64 11.48 30.17
N THR A 69 32.35 10.32 30.75
CA THR A 69 32.61 10.06 32.17
C THR A 69 33.89 9.29 32.42
N ASN A 70 34.73 9.07 31.40
CA ASN A 70 35.94 8.29 31.53
C ASN A 70 37.14 9.14 32.02
N PRO A 71 37.63 8.91 33.27
CA PRO A 71 38.74 9.70 33.82
C PRO A 71 40.10 9.34 33.20
N ALA A 72 40.22 8.20 32.50
CA ALA A 72 41.46 7.76 31.88
C ALA A 72 41.18 6.99 30.58
N ILE A 73 41.76 7.46 29.49
CA ILE A 73 41.61 6.87 28.16
C ILE A 73 42.86 6.10 27.77
N GLN A 74 42.68 4.98 27.06
CA GLN A 74 43.78 4.23 26.46
C GLN A 74 43.93 4.61 24.99
N ALA A 75 45.16 4.62 24.48
CA ALA A 75 45.42 4.87 23.07
C ALA A 75 44.61 3.90 22.19
N GLY A 76 43.87 4.45 21.22
CA GLY A 76 42.98 3.69 20.33
C GLY A 76 41.55 3.50 20.84
N SER A 77 41.22 3.97 22.05
CA SER A 77 39.84 4.00 22.53
C SER A 77 39.05 5.14 21.86
N PRO A 78 37.79 4.93 21.44
CA PRO A 78 36.97 6.00 20.88
C PRO A 78 36.60 7.03 21.96
N GLU A 79 36.79 8.32 21.67
CA GLU A 79 36.40 9.44 22.55
C GLU A 79 35.08 10.08 22.14
N TYR A 80 34.74 9.99 20.87
CA TYR A 80 33.49 10.48 20.30
C TYR A 80 33.10 9.63 19.08
N LYS A 81 31.82 9.72 18.72
CA LYS A 81 31.27 9.22 17.46
C LYS A 81 30.82 10.43 16.64
N LEU A 82 31.32 10.52 15.41
CA LEU A 82 30.96 11.57 14.47
C LEU A 82 29.96 11.03 13.46
N ILE A 83 28.83 11.72 13.33
CA ILE A 83 27.85 11.46 12.27
C ILE A 83 28.05 12.54 11.21
N ASP A 84 28.61 12.15 10.07
CA ASP A 84 29.02 13.03 8.97
C ASP A 84 28.01 13.05 7.79
N SER A 85 26.88 12.35 7.95
CA SER A 85 25.85 12.21 6.92
C SER A 85 24.47 12.62 7.43
N GLU A 86 23.73 13.37 6.59
CA GLU A 86 22.27 13.60 6.76
C GLU A 86 21.43 12.49 6.09
N TYR A 87 22.07 11.53 5.41
CA TYR A 87 21.41 10.34 4.90
C TYR A 87 21.42 9.25 5.95
N TRP A 88 20.24 8.76 6.30
CA TRP A 88 20.05 7.73 7.31
C TRP A 88 18.81 6.89 7.06
N ASN A 89 18.79 5.74 7.72
CA ASN A 89 17.74 4.75 7.54
C ASN A 89 17.07 4.45 8.88
N ILE A 90 15.76 4.26 8.83
CA ILE A 90 14.96 3.62 9.88
C ILE A 90 14.54 2.27 9.33
N ILE A 91 14.79 1.20 10.06
CA ILE A 91 14.38 -0.15 9.67
C ILE A 91 13.24 -0.55 10.58
N VAL A 92 12.13 -1.01 10.02
CA VAL A 92 10.91 -1.35 10.76
C VAL A 92 10.47 -2.77 10.37
N PRO A 93 10.37 -3.73 11.30
CA PRO A 93 9.71 -4.99 11.01
C PRO A 93 8.22 -4.74 10.78
N VAL A 94 7.67 -5.22 9.66
CA VAL A 94 6.27 -5.02 9.28
C VAL A 94 5.59 -6.35 8.96
N PRO A 95 4.27 -6.50 9.19
CA PRO A 95 3.51 -7.66 8.72
C PRO A 95 3.50 -7.77 7.18
N ASP A 96 3.32 -8.99 6.66
CA ASP A 96 3.22 -9.24 5.21
C ASP A 96 2.13 -8.40 4.53
N ALA A 97 0.97 -8.26 5.18
CA ALA A 97 -0.12 -7.43 4.65
C ALA A 97 0.26 -5.95 4.51
N THR A 98 1.06 -5.42 5.43
CA THR A 98 1.58 -4.04 5.34
C THR A 98 2.61 -3.93 4.23
N ALA A 99 3.51 -4.91 4.10
CA ALA A 99 4.47 -4.95 3.01
C ALA A 99 3.77 -5.01 1.64
N GLU A 100 2.73 -5.83 1.49
CA GLU A 100 1.93 -5.94 0.26
C GLU A 100 1.29 -4.59 -0.11
N SER A 101 0.68 -3.91 0.86
CA SER A 101 0.03 -2.61 0.63
C SER A 101 0.98 -1.49 0.20
N LEU A 102 2.29 -1.71 0.36
CA LEU A 102 3.36 -0.77 0.05
C LEU A 102 4.17 -1.19 -1.19
N LYS A 103 3.77 -2.20 -1.95
CA LYS A 103 4.58 -2.66 -3.10
C LYS A 103 4.59 -1.71 -4.30
N ASP A 104 3.52 -0.92 -4.47
CA ASP A 104 3.30 -0.11 -5.66
C ASP A 104 3.75 1.37 -5.51
N ASP A 105 4.29 1.74 -4.35
CA ASP A 105 4.81 3.08 -4.07
C ASP A 105 6.28 2.98 -3.61
N ASP A 106 7.01 4.08 -3.67
CA ASP A 106 8.40 4.20 -3.22
C ASP A 106 8.60 5.27 -2.14
N THR A 107 7.54 6.01 -1.82
CA THR A 107 7.58 7.14 -0.89
C THR A 107 6.43 7.05 0.10
N ILE A 108 6.73 7.26 1.38
CA ILE A 108 5.73 7.25 2.44
C ILE A 108 5.90 8.46 3.35
N LYS A 109 4.78 9.00 3.82
CA LYS A 109 4.77 10.01 4.86
C LYS A 109 4.78 9.33 6.22
N ILE A 110 5.69 9.75 7.09
CA ILE A 110 5.82 9.23 8.45
C ILE A 110 5.67 10.36 9.46
N ARG A 111 5.27 10.02 10.68
CA ARG A 111 5.26 10.93 11.83
C ARG A 111 6.10 10.35 12.96
N PHE A 112 7.06 11.12 13.47
CA PHE A 112 7.84 10.75 14.64
C PHE A 112 7.03 11.00 15.91
N LEU A 113 6.86 9.98 16.76
CA LEU A 113 6.05 10.08 17.98
C LEU A 113 6.67 11.02 19.02
N LYS A 114 8.01 11.07 19.07
CA LYS A 114 8.77 11.91 20.00
C LYS A 114 8.35 13.38 20.00
N ASP A 115 8.03 13.94 18.83
CA ASP A 115 7.76 15.37 18.66
C ASP A 115 6.70 15.72 17.61
N ALA A 116 5.94 14.70 17.17
CA ALA A 116 4.89 14.80 16.16
C ALA A 116 5.33 15.43 14.84
N LYS A 117 6.64 15.44 14.53
CA LYS A 117 7.13 15.92 13.25
C LYS A 117 6.88 14.92 12.15
N GLU A 118 6.46 15.42 11.01
CA GLU A 118 6.20 14.63 9.83
C GLU A 118 7.34 14.79 8.82
N ALA A 119 7.66 13.70 8.12
CA ALA A 119 8.65 13.68 7.06
C ALA A 119 8.18 12.72 5.96
N TYR A 120 8.65 12.96 4.73
CA TYR A 120 8.56 11.98 3.66
C TYR A 120 9.85 11.17 3.63
N ALA A 121 9.73 9.85 3.59
CA ALA A 121 10.83 8.92 3.43
C ALA A 121 10.63 8.12 2.15
N THR A 122 11.69 7.97 1.36
CA THR A 122 11.71 6.94 0.32
C THR A 122 11.92 5.59 0.99
N TYR A 123 11.36 4.51 0.47
CA TYR A 123 11.48 3.22 1.12
C TYR A 123 11.76 2.05 0.18
N SER A 124 12.22 0.97 0.78
CA SER A 124 12.33 -0.34 0.16
C SER A 124 11.90 -1.40 1.15
N ILE A 125 11.48 -2.56 0.64
CA ILE A 125 11.06 -3.70 1.46
C ILE A 125 12.04 -4.84 1.21
N VAL A 126 12.54 -5.44 2.29
CA VAL A 126 13.41 -6.62 2.23
C VAL A 126 12.86 -7.71 3.13
N GLU A 127 12.95 -8.95 2.66
CA GLU A 127 12.64 -10.13 3.46
C GLU A 127 13.92 -10.72 4.04
N ARG A 128 13.90 -11.05 5.34
CA ARG A 128 14.95 -11.81 6.01
C ARG A 128 14.33 -12.80 6.98
N ASP A 129 14.73 -14.06 6.87
CA ASP A 129 14.27 -15.14 7.75
C ASP A 129 12.72 -15.25 7.86
N GLY A 130 12.01 -14.97 6.76
CA GLY A 130 10.55 -15.01 6.70
C GLY A 130 9.83 -13.79 7.34
N GLN A 131 10.57 -12.75 7.70
CA GLN A 131 10.05 -11.48 8.20
C GLN A 131 10.30 -10.35 7.19
N GLN A 132 9.27 -9.55 6.90
CA GLN A 132 9.39 -8.34 6.09
C GLN A 132 9.92 -7.17 6.91
N TYR A 133 10.83 -6.39 6.31
CA TYR A 133 11.41 -5.18 6.88
C TYR A 133 11.24 -4.02 5.91
N LEU A 134 10.61 -2.95 6.39
CA LEU A 134 10.50 -1.67 5.72
C LEU A 134 11.74 -0.81 6.05
N ILE A 135 12.53 -0.47 5.04
CA ILE A 135 13.71 0.40 5.16
C ILE A 135 13.31 1.78 4.68
N LEU A 136 13.18 2.73 5.60
CA LEU A 136 12.85 4.13 5.34
C LEU A 136 14.14 4.95 5.25
N SER A 137 14.42 5.53 4.09
CA SER A 137 15.57 6.40 3.87
C SER A 137 15.17 7.88 3.98
N LEU A 138 15.87 8.59 4.86
CA LEU A 138 15.72 10.02 5.10
C LEU A 138 17.01 10.75 4.73
N LYS A 139 16.85 12.01 4.29
CA LYS A 139 17.94 12.92 3.92
C LYS A 139 17.98 14.20 4.76
N SER A 140 17.31 14.19 5.90
CA SER A 140 17.17 15.35 6.78
C SER A 140 16.82 14.92 8.19
N ALA A 141 16.89 15.88 9.12
CA ALA A 141 16.51 15.73 10.52
C ALA A 141 17.40 14.77 11.34
N MET A 142 18.59 14.42 10.85
CA MET A 142 19.53 13.57 11.59
C MET A 142 19.81 14.12 12.99
N VAL A 143 20.16 15.41 13.09
CA VAL A 143 20.50 16.06 14.37
C VAL A 143 19.40 15.95 15.44
N ARG A 144 18.14 15.82 15.03
CA ARG A 144 16.97 15.72 15.93
C ARG A 144 16.87 14.34 16.59
N TYR A 145 17.35 13.31 15.90
CA TYR A 145 17.24 11.90 16.30
C TYR A 145 18.60 11.23 16.52
N ALA A 146 19.73 11.93 16.34
CA ALA A 146 21.08 11.40 16.49
C ALA A 146 21.40 10.79 17.87
N SER A 147 20.64 11.15 18.91
CA SER A 147 20.75 10.56 20.25
C SER A 147 19.91 9.30 20.43
N GLU A 148 19.07 8.94 19.47
CA GLU A 148 18.12 7.84 19.53
C GLU A 148 18.61 6.68 18.67
N ARG A 149 18.72 5.48 19.25
CA ARG A 149 18.96 4.25 18.48
C ARG A 149 17.64 3.68 17.96
N TYR A 150 16.60 3.77 18.79
CA TYR A 150 15.25 3.38 18.48
C TYR A 150 14.38 4.63 18.44
N VAL A 151 13.61 4.76 17.37
CA VAL A 151 12.67 5.85 17.16
C VAL A 151 11.29 5.25 16.92
N GLU A 152 10.30 5.77 17.62
CA GLU A 152 8.92 5.40 17.40
C GLU A 152 8.33 6.28 16.29
N ILE A 153 7.74 5.64 15.28
CA ILE A 153 7.12 6.32 14.14
C ILE A 153 5.71 5.78 13.87
N GLU A 154 4.86 6.63 13.31
CA GLU A 154 3.57 6.29 12.74
C GLU A 154 3.70 6.38 11.20
N LEU A 155 3.33 5.31 10.51
CA LEU A 155 3.22 5.31 9.05
C LEU A 155 1.90 5.98 8.68
N LEU A 156 1.96 7.14 8.03
CA LEU A 156 0.77 7.85 7.56
C LEU A 156 0.41 7.31 6.18
N LEU A 157 -0.19 6.11 6.19
CA LEU A 157 -0.78 5.50 5.00
C LEU A 157 -1.95 6.34 4.53
N SER A 158 -2.09 6.51 3.22
CA SER A 158 -3.31 7.04 2.63
C SER A 158 -4.46 6.10 2.99
N GLU A 159 -5.47 6.62 3.70
CA GLU A 159 -6.71 5.89 3.91
C GLU A 159 -7.41 5.74 2.55
N GLU A 160 -7.44 4.53 2.02
CA GLU A 160 -8.34 4.22 0.92
C GLU A 160 -9.78 4.38 1.42
N THR A 161 -10.48 5.37 0.87
CA THR A 161 -11.86 5.67 1.27
C THR A 161 -12.82 4.87 0.40
N GLY A 162 -13.51 3.92 1.02
CA GLY A 162 -14.39 3.00 0.33
C GLY A 162 -15.46 2.38 1.23
N LEU A 163 -16.22 1.43 0.68
CA LEU A 163 -17.15 0.61 1.46
C LEU A 163 -16.40 -0.57 2.06
N LYS A 164 -16.42 -0.69 3.39
CA LYS A 164 -15.89 -1.87 4.09
C LYS A 164 -16.91 -3.00 4.02
N ILE A 165 -16.51 -4.12 3.42
CA ILE A 165 -17.30 -5.36 3.30
C ILE A 165 -16.55 -6.55 3.94
N PRO A 166 -17.26 -7.55 4.49
CA PRO A 166 -16.63 -8.77 4.96
C PRO A 166 -16.11 -9.59 3.79
N ASN A 167 -14.93 -10.21 3.94
CA ASN A 167 -14.33 -11.05 2.89
C ASN A 167 -15.25 -12.20 2.46
N SER A 168 -16.04 -12.74 3.39
CA SER A 168 -16.98 -13.83 3.11
C SER A 168 -18.10 -13.45 2.12
N ALA A 169 -18.39 -12.16 1.94
CA ALA A 169 -19.41 -11.71 0.98
C ALA A 169 -18.92 -11.77 -0.47
N ILE A 170 -17.60 -11.78 -0.68
CA ILE A 170 -16.98 -11.72 -2.00
C ILE A 170 -17.11 -13.08 -2.69
N THR A 171 -17.50 -13.04 -3.96
CA THR A 171 -17.63 -14.20 -4.83
C THR A 171 -17.18 -13.86 -6.25
N GLU A 172 -17.08 -14.86 -7.11
CA GLU A 172 -16.75 -14.71 -8.53
C GLU A 172 -17.89 -15.28 -9.38
N LYS A 173 -18.23 -14.56 -10.46
CA LYS A 173 -19.20 -15.00 -11.46
C LYS A 173 -18.58 -14.84 -12.86
N GLU A 174 -18.72 -15.87 -13.68
CA GLU A 174 -18.30 -15.85 -15.09
C GLU A 174 -19.39 -15.20 -15.95
N PHE A 175 -18.97 -14.35 -16.89
CA PHE A 175 -19.82 -13.63 -17.83
C PHE A 175 -19.38 -13.88 -19.28
N TYR A 176 -20.32 -13.77 -20.21
CA TYR A 176 -20.01 -13.65 -21.62
C TYR A 176 -19.53 -12.23 -21.91
N THR A 177 -18.46 -12.11 -22.67
CA THR A 177 -18.00 -10.83 -23.20
C THR A 177 -18.51 -10.66 -24.61
N VAL A 178 -19.09 -9.50 -24.90
CA VAL A 178 -19.61 -9.16 -26.23
C VAL A 178 -19.08 -7.79 -26.64
N PRO A 179 -18.48 -7.65 -27.84
CA PRO A 179 -18.01 -6.35 -28.32
C PRO A 179 -19.13 -5.33 -28.40
N ILE A 180 -18.85 -4.08 -28.01
CA ILE A 180 -19.86 -3.01 -27.90
C ILE A 180 -20.52 -2.71 -29.26
N ASP A 181 -19.82 -2.94 -30.36
CA ASP A 181 -20.33 -2.70 -31.71
C ASP A 181 -21.44 -3.67 -32.17
N PHE A 182 -21.73 -4.72 -31.38
CA PHE A 182 -22.92 -5.57 -31.55
C PHE A 182 -24.16 -5.03 -30.85
N PHE A 183 -24.01 -4.04 -29.97
CA PHE A 183 -25.12 -3.40 -29.28
C PHE A 183 -25.70 -2.26 -30.12
N LEU A 184 -27.02 -2.10 -30.03
CA LEU A 184 -27.76 -1.02 -30.65
C LEU A 184 -28.86 -0.55 -29.69
N LYS A 185 -29.29 0.70 -29.85
CA LYS A 185 -30.44 1.23 -29.12
C LYS A 185 -31.73 0.78 -29.78
N GLY A 186 -32.62 0.19 -28.99
CA GLY A 186 -33.90 -0.31 -29.46
C GLY A 186 -34.90 0.80 -29.73
N GLY A 187 -34.99 1.31 -30.96
CA GLY A 187 -36.07 2.17 -31.43
C GLY A 187 -36.59 3.22 -30.42
N ASP A 188 -37.79 2.98 -29.88
CA ASP A 188 -38.51 3.87 -28.95
C ASP A 188 -38.00 3.83 -27.49
N SER A 189 -37.10 2.89 -27.13
CA SER A 189 -36.45 2.85 -25.82
C SER A 189 -35.01 3.36 -25.89
N SER A 190 -34.54 3.90 -24.77
CA SER A 190 -33.13 4.25 -24.59
C SER A 190 -32.24 3.05 -24.28
N ASP A 191 -32.80 1.85 -24.28
CA ASP A 191 -32.11 0.65 -23.80
C ASP A 191 -31.23 0.07 -24.91
N GLU A 192 -30.02 -0.29 -24.53
CA GLU A 192 -29.09 -1.02 -25.39
C GLU A 192 -29.43 -2.50 -25.40
N GLY A 193 -29.41 -3.10 -26.58
CA GLY A 193 -29.66 -4.52 -26.76
C GLY A 193 -28.90 -5.08 -27.95
N ILE A 194 -29.01 -6.39 -28.13
CA ILE A 194 -28.31 -7.16 -29.15
C ILE A 194 -29.32 -7.90 -30.04
N LEU A 195 -28.89 -8.17 -31.26
CA LEU A 195 -29.65 -8.92 -32.25
C LEU A 195 -29.20 -10.38 -32.26
N VAL A 196 -30.03 -11.29 -31.76
CA VAL A 196 -29.72 -12.72 -31.69
C VAL A 196 -30.40 -13.47 -32.81
N GLU A 197 -29.65 -14.30 -33.53
CA GLU A 197 -30.19 -15.20 -34.55
C GLU A 197 -30.91 -16.38 -33.88
N ARG A 198 -32.19 -16.56 -34.24
CA ARG A 198 -33.04 -17.66 -33.79
C ARG A 198 -33.52 -18.45 -34.99
N THR A 199 -33.34 -19.77 -34.94
CA THR A 199 -33.91 -20.68 -35.92
C THR A 199 -35.30 -21.13 -35.46
N ASP A 200 -36.31 -20.89 -36.28
CA ASP A 200 -37.65 -21.43 -36.02
C ASP A 200 -37.73 -22.94 -36.26
N LYS A 201 -38.87 -23.54 -35.94
CA LYS A 201 -39.10 -25.01 -36.10
C LYS A 201 -39.05 -25.47 -37.56
N ASP A 202 -39.17 -24.54 -38.50
CA ASP A 202 -39.17 -24.80 -39.94
C ASP A 202 -37.77 -24.59 -40.55
N GLY A 203 -36.75 -24.27 -39.74
CA GLY A 203 -35.37 -24.09 -40.16
C GLY A 203 -35.07 -22.70 -40.73
N LYS A 204 -35.97 -21.72 -40.56
CA LYS A 204 -35.77 -20.35 -41.02
C LYS A 204 -35.14 -19.52 -39.91
N SER A 205 -34.02 -18.88 -40.24
CA SER A 205 -33.38 -17.89 -39.35
C SER A 205 -34.19 -16.61 -39.30
N THR A 206 -34.41 -16.14 -38.07
CA THR A 206 -35.00 -14.84 -37.74
C THR A 206 -34.10 -14.13 -36.73
N THR A 207 -34.22 -12.82 -36.64
CA THR A 207 -33.45 -12.02 -35.69
C THR A 207 -34.38 -11.53 -34.58
N GLU A 208 -33.97 -11.74 -33.34
CA GLU A 208 -34.68 -11.30 -32.13
C GLU A 208 -33.85 -10.21 -31.44
N PHE A 209 -34.47 -9.09 -31.08
CA PHE A 209 -33.83 -8.06 -30.27
C PHE A 209 -34.05 -8.36 -28.80
N VAL A 210 -32.96 -8.48 -28.03
CA VAL A 210 -32.98 -8.72 -26.58
C VAL A 210 -32.13 -7.69 -25.86
N THR A 211 -32.52 -7.33 -24.63
CA THR A 211 -31.84 -6.32 -23.80
C THR A 211 -31.20 -7.01 -22.58
N PRO A 212 -30.00 -7.56 -22.71
CA PRO A 212 -29.34 -8.23 -21.59
C PRO A 212 -28.89 -7.23 -20.52
N THR A 213 -28.86 -7.68 -19.27
CA THR A 213 -28.27 -6.90 -18.18
C THR A 213 -26.75 -6.80 -18.39
N ILE A 214 -26.22 -5.58 -18.43
CA ILE A 214 -24.77 -5.32 -18.48
C ILE A 214 -24.26 -5.21 -17.05
N TYR A 215 -23.29 -6.06 -16.71
CA TYR A 215 -22.70 -6.14 -15.37
C TYR A 215 -21.36 -5.39 -15.24
N TYR A 216 -20.71 -5.11 -16.37
CA TYR A 216 -19.48 -4.34 -16.46
C TYR A 216 -19.22 -3.91 -17.90
N GLU A 217 -18.48 -2.83 -18.08
CA GLU A 217 -18.03 -2.35 -19.39
C GLU A 217 -16.54 -2.03 -19.37
N THR A 218 -15.91 -2.25 -20.52
CA THR A 218 -14.58 -1.76 -20.86
C THR A 218 -14.71 -0.84 -22.07
N ASP A 219 -13.60 -0.29 -22.57
CA ASP A 219 -13.64 0.59 -23.75
C ASP A 219 -14.24 -0.09 -25.00
N ASP A 220 -14.13 -1.42 -25.12
CA ASP A 220 -14.50 -2.16 -26.33
C ASP A 220 -15.55 -3.27 -26.11
N THR A 221 -15.88 -3.62 -24.86
CA THR A 221 -16.63 -4.85 -24.55
C THR A 221 -17.58 -4.69 -23.36
N TYR A 222 -18.77 -5.29 -23.47
CA TYR A 222 -19.74 -5.45 -22.39
C TYR A 222 -19.77 -6.87 -21.84
N TYR A 223 -20.04 -6.97 -20.54
CA TYR A 223 -20.13 -8.21 -19.78
C TYR A 223 -21.60 -8.50 -19.49
N ILE A 224 -22.11 -9.60 -20.04
CA ILE A 224 -23.51 -10.01 -19.91
C ILE A 224 -23.58 -11.44 -19.40
N ASP A 225 -24.66 -11.79 -18.71
CA ASP A 225 -24.88 -13.16 -18.27
C ASP A 225 -25.75 -13.95 -19.26
N SER A 226 -26.12 -15.16 -18.85
CA SER A 226 -26.88 -16.09 -19.69
C SER A 226 -28.40 -15.89 -19.64
N GLU A 227 -28.91 -14.75 -19.16
CA GLU A 227 -30.36 -14.53 -19.03
C GLU A 227 -31.08 -14.57 -20.40
N TYR A 228 -30.49 -13.94 -21.42
CA TYR A 228 -31.09 -13.81 -22.76
C TYR A 228 -30.31 -14.51 -23.88
N VAL A 229 -29.11 -14.98 -23.58
CA VAL A 229 -28.21 -15.62 -24.54
C VAL A 229 -27.57 -16.87 -23.96
N SER A 230 -27.25 -17.82 -24.82
CA SER A 230 -26.55 -19.05 -24.46
C SER A 230 -25.27 -19.20 -25.28
N SER A 231 -24.29 -19.94 -24.74
CA SER A 231 -23.08 -20.29 -25.48
C SER A 231 -23.44 -20.95 -26.82
N GLY A 232 -22.86 -20.42 -27.90
CA GLY A 232 -23.12 -20.86 -29.27
C GLY A 232 -24.19 -20.06 -30.01
N ASP A 233 -24.96 -19.20 -29.33
CA ASP A 233 -25.86 -18.24 -29.98
C ASP A 233 -25.05 -17.32 -30.91
N ILE A 234 -25.65 -16.94 -32.04
CA ILE A 234 -25.05 -16.06 -33.03
C ILE A 234 -25.68 -14.68 -32.92
N LEU A 235 -24.86 -13.67 -32.70
CA LEU A 235 -25.25 -12.26 -32.70
C LEU A 235 -24.98 -11.67 -34.08
N GLN A 236 -25.91 -10.87 -34.58
CA GLN A 236 -25.75 -10.12 -35.82
C GLN A 236 -25.33 -8.68 -35.52
N LYS A 237 -24.25 -8.23 -36.14
CA LYS A 237 -23.83 -6.83 -36.01
C LYS A 237 -24.84 -5.91 -36.73
N PRO A 238 -25.25 -4.79 -36.11
CA PRO A 238 -26.10 -3.80 -36.77
C PRO A 238 -25.50 -3.31 -38.09
N ASP A 239 -26.34 -3.17 -39.13
CA ASP A 239 -25.96 -2.65 -40.45
C ASP A 239 -24.79 -3.39 -41.14
N SER A 240 -24.49 -4.62 -40.73
CA SER A 240 -23.39 -5.44 -41.27
C SER A 240 -23.79 -6.91 -41.40
N SER A 241 -23.06 -7.65 -42.23
CA SER A 241 -23.15 -9.11 -42.31
C SER A 241 -22.24 -9.82 -41.29
N GLU A 242 -21.47 -9.08 -40.50
CA GLU A 242 -20.61 -9.62 -39.45
C GLU A 242 -21.43 -10.27 -38.32
N THR A 243 -20.90 -11.36 -37.78
CA THR A 243 -21.54 -12.14 -36.72
C THR A 243 -20.56 -12.42 -35.59
N TYR A 244 -21.08 -12.53 -34.36
CA TYR A 244 -20.31 -12.93 -33.18
C TYR A 244 -20.96 -14.14 -32.52
N ARG A 245 -20.17 -15.12 -32.11
CA ARG A 245 -20.66 -16.31 -31.40
C ARG A 245 -20.51 -16.11 -29.90
N VAL A 246 -21.62 -16.10 -29.16
CA VAL A 246 -21.64 -15.96 -27.70
C VAL A 246 -20.88 -17.11 -27.04
N GLY A 247 -20.09 -16.77 -26.01
CA GLY A 247 -19.25 -17.73 -25.29
C GLY A 247 -17.98 -18.14 -26.02
N THR A 248 -17.59 -17.43 -27.09
CA THR A 248 -16.23 -17.52 -27.64
C THR A 248 -15.22 -16.96 -26.64
N ASP A 249 -15.55 -15.80 -26.08
CA ASP A 249 -14.80 -15.16 -25.01
C ASP A 249 -15.69 -15.07 -23.74
N THR A 250 -15.08 -15.36 -22.60
CA THR A 250 -15.68 -15.23 -21.26
C THR A 250 -14.69 -14.55 -20.32
N ALA A 251 -15.21 -13.94 -19.26
CA ALA A 251 -14.40 -13.34 -18.22
C ALA A 251 -15.11 -13.41 -16.87
N SER A 252 -14.32 -13.60 -15.81
CA SER A 252 -14.82 -13.61 -14.44
C SER A 252 -14.70 -12.22 -13.82
N LEU A 253 -15.75 -11.82 -13.10
CA LEU A 253 -15.74 -10.62 -12.27
C LEU A 253 -15.82 -11.01 -10.80
N GLN A 254 -15.06 -10.29 -9.97
CA GLN A 254 -15.26 -10.30 -8.52
C GLN A 254 -16.40 -9.37 -8.14
N GLY A 255 -17.24 -9.83 -7.22
CA GLY A 255 -18.42 -9.09 -6.82
C GLY A 255 -19.06 -9.59 -5.52
N VAL A 256 -20.21 -9.01 -5.20
CA VAL A 256 -21.06 -9.38 -4.07
C VAL A 256 -22.51 -9.47 -4.54
N TYR A 257 -23.34 -10.23 -3.82
CA TYR A 257 -24.77 -10.26 -4.07
C TYR A 257 -25.51 -9.18 -3.27
N ASN A 258 -26.05 -8.19 -3.96
CA ASN A 258 -27.00 -7.24 -3.40
C ASN A 258 -28.37 -7.91 -3.20
N ILE A 259 -28.99 -7.70 -2.03
CA ILE A 259 -30.25 -8.35 -1.65
C ILE A 259 -31.37 -7.36 -1.32
N ASN A 260 -31.22 -6.08 -1.68
CA ASN A 260 -32.19 -5.03 -1.36
C ASN A 260 -33.60 -5.32 -1.90
N LYS A 261 -33.69 -6.03 -3.04
CA LYS A 261 -34.96 -6.30 -3.72
C LYS A 261 -35.65 -7.59 -3.26
N GLY A 262 -35.15 -8.24 -2.21
CA GLY A 262 -35.67 -9.55 -1.76
C GLY A 262 -35.22 -10.73 -2.64
N TYR A 263 -34.34 -10.49 -3.60
CA TYR A 263 -33.61 -11.51 -4.35
C TYR A 263 -32.18 -11.03 -4.59
N ALA A 264 -31.27 -11.97 -4.81
CA ALA A 264 -29.85 -11.70 -5.02
C ALA A 264 -29.57 -11.17 -6.43
N VAL A 265 -28.83 -10.06 -6.52
CA VAL A 265 -28.35 -9.46 -7.77
C VAL A 265 -26.84 -9.28 -7.67
N PHE A 266 -26.09 -9.86 -8.60
CA PHE A 266 -24.63 -9.70 -8.60
C PHE A 266 -24.24 -8.24 -8.89
N LYS A 267 -23.30 -7.72 -8.11
CA LYS A 267 -22.71 -6.40 -8.26
C LYS A 267 -21.19 -6.53 -8.22
N GLN A 268 -20.53 -6.05 -9.28
CA GLN A 268 -19.08 -6.07 -9.38
C GLN A 268 -18.44 -5.14 -8.32
N ILE A 269 -17.25 -5.47 -7.85
CA ILE A 269 -16.50 -4.65 -6.90
C ILE A 269 -15.09 -4.34 -7.42
N ASP A 270 -14.65 -3.11 -7.19
CA ASP A 270 -13.26 -2.71 -7.34
C ASP A 270 -12.59 -2.72 -5.96
N VAL A 271 -11.65 -3.63 -5.72
CA VAL A 271 -10.94 -3.73 -4.44
C VAL A 271 -9.88 -2.64 -4.34
N LEU A 272 -9.92 -1.85 -3.25
CA LEU A 272 -8.90 -0.85 -2.92
C LEU A 272 -7.91 -1.36 -1.87
N TYR A 273 -8.40 -2.18 -0.92
CA TYR A 273 -7.60 -2.75 0.16
C TYR A 273 -8.24 -4.04 0.66
N GLN A 274 -7.42 -5.02 1.04
CA GLN A 274 -7.89 -6.28 1.61
C GLN A 274 -6.92 -6.77 2.69
N ASN A 275 -7.47 -7.20 3.82
CA ASN A 275 -6.74 -7.94 4.86
C ASN A 275 -7.53 -9.18 5.29
N GLU A 276 -7.09 -9.88 6.33
CA GLU A 276 -7.75 -11.12 6.79
C GLU A 276 -9.18 -10.91 7.32
N GLU A 277 -9.51 -9.71 7.81
CA GLU A 277 -10.81 -9.42 8.42
C GLU A 277 -11.83 -8.85 7.43
N TYR A 278 -11.40 -7.97 6.51
CA TYR A 278 -12.30 -7.22 5.64
C TYR A 278 -11.62 -6.73 4.35
N THR A 279 -12.47 -6.29 3.42
CA THR A 279 -12.09 -5.64 2.16
C THR A 279 -12.69 -4.24 2.10
N ILE A 280 -11.95 -3.26 1.60
CA ILE A 280 -12.43 -1.92 1.23
C ILE A 280 -12.60 -1.90 -0.28
N VAL A 281 -13.81 -1.56 -0.74
CA VAL A 281 -14.13 -1.46 -2.18
C VAL A 281 -14.46 -0.02 -2.57
N LYS A 282 -14.17 0.33 -3.82
CA LYS A 282 -14.43 1.65 -4.38
C LYS A 282 -15.91 1.98 -4.36
N THR A 283 -16.24 3.25 -4.11
CA THR A 283 -17.62 3.74 -4.13
C THR A 283 -17.92 4.53 -5.40
N GLY A 284 -19.21 4.64 -5.77
CA GLY A 284 -19.63 5.45 -6.91
C GLY A 284 -19.29 4.84 -8.28
N THR A 285 -19.08 3.52 -8.34
CA THR A 285 -18.92 2.79 -9.60
C THR A 285 -20.29 2.56 -10.24
N THR A 286 -20.33 2.49 -11.58
CA THR A 286 -21.58 2.33 -12.35
C THR A 286 -22.30 1.01 -12.02
N TYR A 287 -21.54 -0.08 -11.89
CA TYR A 287 -22.08 -1.44 -11.75
C TYR A 287 -21.94 -2.03 -10.35
N GLY A 288 -21.33 -1.30 -9.42
CA GLY A 288 -21.07 -1.81 -8.08
C GLY A 288 -22.15 -1.49 -7.06
N ILE A 289 -21.74 -1.56 -5.79
CA ILE A 289 -22.60 -1.34 -4.63
C ILE A 289 -22.54 0.11 -4.13
N ALA A 290 -23.62 0.55 -3.52
CA ALA A 290 -23.74 1.85 -2.90
C ALA A 290 -23.74 1.76 -1.37
N LEU A 291 -23.51 2.91 -0.73
CA LEU A 291 -23.70 3.03 0.72
C LEU A 291 -25.16 2.65 1.07
N TYR A 292 -25.32 1.83 2.11
CA TYR A 292 -26.59 1.26 2.59
C TYR A 292 -27.18 0.11 1.75
N ASP A 293 -26.45 -0.39 0.76
CA ASP A 293 -26.81 -1.65 0.14
C ASP A 293 -26.69 -2.80 1.14
N HIS A 294 -27.74 -3.63 1.20
CA HIS A 294 -27.68 -4.91 1.88
C HIS A 294 -27.05 -5.92 0.94
N ILE A 295 -25.98 -6.57 1.40
CA ILE A 295 -25.30 -7.62 0.68
C ILE A 295 -25.40 -8.95 1.43
N ALA A 296 -25.33 -10.06 0.69
CA ALA A 296 -25.19 -11.38 1.29
C ALA A 296 -23.90 -11.45 2.12
N LEU A 297 -23.99 -12.00 3.34
CA LEU A 297 -22.83 -12.17 4.22
C LEU A 297 -21.85 -13.24 3.73
N ASP A 298 -22.38 -14.25 3.02
CA ASP A 298 -21.63 -15.36 2.46
C ASP A 298 -21.98 -15.49 0.97
N GLY A 299 -21.11 -14.98 0.11
CA GLY A 299 -21.30 -14.94 -1.34
C GLY A 299 -21.28 -16.32 -1.99
N THR A 300 -20.74 -17.34 -1.31
CA THR A 300 -20.65 -18.72 -1.82
C THR A 300 -21.94 -19.52 -1.61
N LYS A 301 -22.88 -19.01 -0.81
CA LYS A 301 -24.16 -19.66 -0.46
C LYS A 301 -25.36 -19.07 -1.18
N ILE A 302 -25.13 -18.09 -2.06
CA ILE A 302 -26.17 -17.35 -2.75
C ILE A 302 -25.93 -17.47 -4.25
N ASP A 303 -26.99 -17.78 -4.98
CA ASP A 303 -27.00 -17.77 -6.44
C ASP A 303 -27.73 -16.52 -6.96
N GLU A 304 -27.42 -16.11 -8.19
CA GLU A 304 -28.14 -15.03 -8.89
C GLU A 304 -29.65 -15.30 -8.90
N ASN A 305 -30.45 -14.26 -8.66
CA ASN A 305 -31.92 -14.31 -8.65
C ASN A 305 -32.53 -15.22 -7.55
N GLN A 306 -31.72 -15.74 -6.61
CA GLN A 306 -32.23 -16.48 -5.48
C GLN A 306 -33.09 -15.57 -4.59
N LEU A 307 -34.33 -16.01 -4.32
CA LEU A 307 -35.23 -15.34 -3.38
C LEU A 307 -34.65 -15.40 -1.96
N ILE A 308 -34.54 -14.23 -1.34
CA ILE A 308 -34.08 -14.07 0.04
C ILE A 308 -35.32 -13.98 0.93
N LYS A 309 -35.41 -14.90 1.90
CA LYS A 309 -36.51 -15.00 2.85
C LYS A 309 -36.10 -14.51 4.24
#